data_AF-A0A9P0VUZ0-F1
#
_entry.id   AF-A0A9P0VUZ0-F1
#
_cell.length_a   1.000
_cell.length_b   1.000
_cell.length_c   1.000
_cell.angle_alpha   90.00
_cell.angle_beta   90.00
_cell.angle_gamma   90.00
#
_symmetry.space_group_name_H-M   'P 1'
#
loop_
_entity.id
_entity.type
_entity.pdbx_description
1 polymer ?
#
loop_
_entity_poly.entity_id
_entity_poly.type
_entity_poly.pdbx_seq_one_letter_code
_entity_poly.pdbx_strand_id
1 'polypeptide(L)'
;MPAGNGGDGPRRRVAVEFDGEIACEMPNNLLNKFEGVLIWKGKRYSLDNDKIMLRGCVLRNTQWCYGVVIFAGKDTKLMQNSGKSKFKRTTSIGY
;
A
#
# COMPACT_ATOMS: atom_id res chain seq x y z
N MET A 1 -21.24 -36.55 -31.61
CA MET A 1 -20.75 -35.23 -31.18
C MET A 1 -20.67 -35.21 -29.66
N PRO A 2 -19.49 -35.07 -29.05
CA PRO A 2 -19.35 -34.75 -27.64
C PRO A 2 -19.04 -33.26 -27.44
N ALA A 3 -19.76 -32.66 -26.49
CA ALA A 3 -19.63 -31.29 -26.01
C ALA A 3 -18.29 -31.06 -25.29
N GLY A 4 -17.78 -29.83 -25.38
CA GLY A 4 -16.46 -29.44 -24.91
C GLY A 4 -16.27 -29.46 -23.40
N ASN A 5 -15.00 -29.45 -23.01
CA ASN A 5 -14.57 -29.03 -21.68
C ASN A 5 -13.27 -28.22 -21.83
N GLY A 6 -13.42 -26.93 -22.14
CA GLY A 6 -12.40 -25.93 -21.83
C GLY A 6 -12.51 -25.60 -20.35
N GLY A 7 -11.43 -25.78 -19.60
CA GLY A 7 -11.43 -25.58 -18.15
C GLY A 7 -10.01 -25.46 -17.59
N ASP A 8 -9.44 -24.27 -17.77
CA ASP A 8 -8.48 -23.59 -16.90
C ASP A 8 -7.35 -24.44 -16.27
N GLY A 9 -6.19 -24.49 -16.93
CA GLY A 9 -4.96 -24.91 -16.28
C GLY A 9 -4.55 -23.91 -15.20
N PRO A 10 -3.98 -24.34 -14.06
CA PRO A 10 -3.67 -23.44 -12.95
C PRO A 10 -2.56 -22.48 -13.39
N ARG A 11 -2.93 -21.26 -13.81
CA ARG A 11 -1.99 -20.14 -13.96
C ARG A 11 -1.63 -19.60 -12.58
N ARG A 12 -1.03 -20.45 -11.73
CA ARG A 12 -0.22 -19.98 -10.62
C ARG A 12 1.00 -19.30 -11.21
N ARG A 13 0.86 -18.03 -11.57
CA ARG A 13 2.00 -17.11 -11.65
C ARG A 13 2.46 -16.90 -10.22
N VAL A 14 3.27 -17.84 -9.75
CA VAL A 14 4.07 -17.64 -8.55
C VAL A 14 4.89 -16.37 -8.83
N ALA A 15 4.77 -15.35 -7.99
CA ALA A 15 5.66 -14.20 -8.03
C ALA A 15 7.04 -14.71 -7.59
N VAL A 16 7.74 -15.33 -8.55
CA VAL A 16 9.00 -16.03 -8.35
C VAL A 16 10.10 -15.01 -8.08
N GLU A 17 10.70 -15.14 -6.89
CA GLU A 17 11.99 -14.59 -6.47
C GLU A 17 12.18 -13.07 -6.57
N PHE A 18 11.47 -12.31 -5.73
CA PHE A 18 11.92 -10.98 -5.33
C PHE A 18 12.62 -11.06 -3.97
N ASP A 19 13.94 -11.28 -3.99
CA ASP A 19 14.81 -11.26 -2.80
C ASP A 19 15.37 -9.83 -2.60
N GLY A 20 14.55 -8.98 -2.00
CA GLY A 20 14.89 -7.59 -1.72
C GLY A 20 14.44 -7.18 -0.33
N GLU A 21 15.31 -6.48 0.39
CA GLU A 21 15.03 -5.97 1.72
C GLU A 21 14.67 -4.48 1.65
N ILE A 22 13.59 -4.08 2.32
CA ILE A 22 13.17 -2.69 2.41
C ILE A 22 13.40 -2.21 3.84
N ALA A 23 14.34 -1.31 4.03
CA ALA A 23 14.54 -0.61 5.29
C ALA A 23 13.88 0.78 5.19
N CYS A 24 12.99 1.11 6.11
CA CYS A 24 12.31 2.41 6.12
C CYS A 24 12.22 3.00 7.52
N GLU A 25 11.93 4.29 7.60
CA GLU A 25 11.63 4.97 8.86
C GLU A 25 10.43 4.32 9.60
N MET A 26 10.35 4.54 10.92
CA MET A 26 9.21 4.10 11.73
C MET A 26 7.89 4.73 11.26
N PRO A 27 6.75 4.04 11.44
CA PRO A 27 5.44 4.57 11.08
C PRO A 27 5.20 5.90 11.80
N ASN A 28 4.87 6.94 11.03
CA ASN A 28 4.69 8.30 11.52
C ASN A 28 3.57 9.02 10.77
N ASN A 29 3.20 10.20 11.26
CA ASN A 29 2.06 10.99 10.74
C ASN A 29 2.44 11.93 9.58
N LEU A 30 3.69 11.92 9.11
CA LEU A 30 4.19 12.80 8.06
C LEU A 30 3.84 12.20 6.69
N LEU A 31 2.69 12.59 6.13
CA LEU A 31 2.25 12.11 4.82
C LEU A 31 3.16 12.56 3.68
N ASN A 32 3.79 13.71 3.84
CA ASN A 32 4.63 14.39 2.86
C ASN A 32 6.11 14.00 2.94
N LYS A 33 6.49 13.16 3.90
CA LYS A 33 7.87 12.70 4.05
C LYS A 33 7.86 11.18 4.01
N PHE A 34 8.72 10.58 3.18
CA PHE A 34 9.00 9.16 3.23
C PHE A 34 10.49 8.97 2.99
N GLU A 35 11.16 8.27 3.90
CA GLU A 35 12.55 7.86 3.78
C GLU A 35 12.64 6.34 3.92
N GLY A 36 13.02 5.69 2.84
CA GLY A 36 13.35 4.27 2.83
C GLY A 36 14.44 3.94 1.83
N VAL A 37 14.98 2.74 1.94
CA VAL A 37 16.00 2.19 1.05
C VAL A 37 15.60 0.75 0.73
N LEU A 38 15.45 0.46 -0.56
CA LEU A 38 15.35 -0.90 -1.07
C LEU A 38 16.75 -1.41 -1.39
N ILE A 39 17.13 -2.51 -0.76
CA ILE A 39 18.37 -3.24 -1.01
C ILE A 39 17.99 -4.44 -1.88
N TRP A 40 18.41 -4.42 -3.15
CA TRP A 40 18.10 -5.48 -4.11
C TRP A 40 19.32 -5.79 -4.97
N LYS A 41 19.72 -7.06 -5.04
CA LYS A 41 20.88 -7.53 -5.82
C LYS A 41 22.18 -6.73 -5.54
N GLY A 42 22.42 -6.39 -4.27
CA GLY A 42 23.57 -5.60 -3.84
C GLY A 42 23.53 -4.10 -4.20
N LYS A 43 22.43 -3.62 -4.79
CA LYS A 43 22.19 -2.20 -5.09
C LYS A 43 21.22 -1.60 -4.07
N ARG A 44 21.44 -0.33 -3.76
CA ARG A 44 20.58 0.47 -2.87
C ARG A 44 19.77 1.45 -3.70
N TYR A 45 18.46 1.43 -3.53
CA TYR A 45 17.52 2.32 -4.18
C TYR A 45 16.84 3.17 -3.12
N SER A 46 17.07 4.48 -3.13
CA SER A 46 16.37 5.40 -2.24
C SER A 46 14.90 5.46 -2.63
N LEU A 47 14.04 5.29 -1.63
CA LEU A 47 12.60 5.42 -1.72
C LEU A 47 12.20 6.72 -1.02
N ASP A 48 11.60 7.61 -1.80
CA ASP A 48 11.11 8.93 -1.40
C ASP A 48 9.58 9.00 -1.59
N ASN A 49 8.97 10.14 -1.26
CA ASN A 49 7.51 10.31 -1.32
C ASN A 49 6.94 10.03 -2.72
N ASP A 50 7.67 10.37 -3.79
CA ASP A 50 7.29 10.10 -5.18
C ASP A 50 7.27 8.60 -5.53
N LYS A 51 7.99 7.77 -4.77
CA LYS A 51 8.11 6.33 -5.00
C LYS A 51 7.21 5.48 -4.11
N ILE A 52 6.39 6.10 -3.26
CA ILE A 52 5.42 5.40 -2.41
C ILE A 52 3.99 5.78 -2.75
N MET A 53 3.08 4.83 -2.60
CA MET A 53 1.64 5.08 -2.72
C MET A 53 1.01 4.97 -1.34
N LEU A 54 0.33 6.03 -0.92
CA LEU A 54 -0.38 6.05 0.35
C LEU A 54 -1.74 5.35 0.22
N ARG A 55 -2.26 4.89 1.36
CA ARG A 55 -3.60 4.33 1.46
C ARG A 55 -4.61 5.37 0.95
N GLY A 56 -5.43 5.00 -0.03
CA GLY A 56 -6.42 5.89 -0.65
C GLY A 56 -5.93 6.64 -1.90
N CYS A 57 -4.68 6.47 -2.32
CA CYS A 57 -4.24 6.92 -3.64
C CYS A 57 -4.95 6.13 -4.75
N VAL A 58 -5.40 6.83 -5.79
CA VAL A 58 -6.01 6.22 -6.98
C VAL A 58 -5.01 6.30 -8.12
N LEU A 59 -4.58 5.13 -8.60
CA LEU A 59 -3.74 5.03 -9.80
C LEU A 59 -4.56 5.46 -11.02
N ARG A 60 -4.08 6.46 -11.74
CA ARG A 60 -4.66 6.93 -13.00
C ARG A 60 -3.63 6.74 -14.11
N ASN A 61 -4.09 6.51 -15.33
CA ASN A 61 -3.22 6.41 -16.51
C ASN A 61 -2.24 5.21 -16.47
N THR A 62 -2.58 4.15 -15.72
CA THR A 62 -1.79 2.92 -15.64
C THR A 62 -2.74 1.72 -15.59
N GLN A 63 -2.53 0.69 -16.44
CA GLN A 63 -3.41 -0.48 -16.49
C GLN A 63 -3.24 -1.39 -15.27
N TRP A 64 -2.01 -1.57 -14.81
CA TRP A 64 -1.67 -2.39 -13.64
C TRP A 64 -0.33 -1.94 -13.04
N CYS A 65 -0.13 -2.22 -11.77
CA CYS A 65 1.09 -1.91 -11.02
C CYS A 65 1.45 -3.12 -10.13
N TYR A 66 2.75 -3.41 -10.02
CA TYR A 66 3.27 -4.30 -8.98
C TYR A 66 3.91 -3.45 -7.90
N GLY A 67 3.63 -3.78 -6.64
CA GLY A 67 4.19 -3.07 -5.49
C GLY A 67 4.28 -3.98 -4.28
N VAL A 68 5.08 -3.57 -3.31
CA VAL A 68 5.23 -4.24 -2.02
C VAL A 68 4.52 -3.39 -0.96
N VAL A 69 3.79 -4.04 -0.07
CA VAL A 69 3.12 -3.37 1.04
C VAL A 69 4.13 -3.14 2.16
N ILE A 70 4.44 -1.87 2.45
CA ILE A 70 5.36 -1.47 3.54
C ILE A 70 4.62 -1.33 4.87
N PHE A 71 3.47 -0.65 4.86
CA PHE A 71 2.62 -0.46 6.05
C PHE A 71 1.19 -0.91 5.76
N ALA A 72 0.57 -1.60 6.70
CA ALA A 72 -0.81 -2.08 6.59
C ALA A 72 -1.68 -1.60 7.78
N GLY A 73 -2.98 -1.49 7.56
CA GLY A 73 -3.94 -1.16 8.62
C GLY A 73 -3.67 0.18 9.33
N LYS A 74 -3.63 0.14 10.67
CA LYS A 74 -3.44 1.31 11.54
C LYS A 74 -2.03 1.89 11.48
N ASP A 75 -1.07 1.15 10.94
CA ASP A 75 0.32 1.57 10.80
C ASP A 75 0.56 2.38 9.53
N THR A 76 -0.45 2.48 8.65
CA THR A 76 -0.36 3.36 7.48
C THR A 76 -0.25 4.82 7.93
N LYS A 77 0.62 5.59 7.26
CA LYS A 77 0.84 7.02 7.55
C LYS A 77 -0.47 7.83 7.56
N LEU A 78 -1.45 7.47 6.72
CA LEU A 78 -2.77 8.10 6.71
C LEU A 78 -3.58 7.84 7.99
N MET A 79 -3.59 6.60 8.49
CA MET A 79 -4.33 6.24 9.71
C MET A 79 -3.65 6.82 10.96
N GLN A 80 -2.33 6.94 10.91
CA GLN A 80 -1.53 7.65 11.91
C GLN A 80 -1.84 9.15 11.92
N ASN A 81 -1.98 9.80 10.74
CA ASN A 81 -2.40 11.20 10.62
C ASN A 81 -3.89 11.44 10.94
N SER A 82 -4.73 10.41 10.80
CA SER A 82 -6.15 10.48 11.15
C SER A 82 -6.28 10.63 12.67
N GLY A 83 -6.55 11.84 13.13
CA GLY A 83 -6.81 12.10 14.55
C GLY A 83 -7.88 11.15 15.09
N LYS A 84 -7.77 10.76 16.38
CA LYS A 84 -8.74 9.88 17.04
C LYS A 84 -10.16 10.39 16.79
N SER A 85 -11.01 9.52 16.28
CA SER A 85 -12.42 9.81 16.00
C SER A 85 -13.07 10.37 17.27
N LYS A 86 -13.37 11.67 17.30
CA LYS A 86 -14.12 12.26 18.42
C LYS A 86 -15.59 11.94 18.23
N PHE A 87 -16.22 11.38 19.27
CA PHE A 87 -17.66 11.14 19.30
C PHE A 87 -18.41 12.46 19.08
N LYS A 88 -19.22 12.57 18.01
CA LYS A 88 -20.06 13.74 17.77
C LYS A 88 -21.26 13.70 18.73
N ARG A 89 -21.31 14.63 19.67
CA ARG A 89 -22.54 14.96 20.42
C ARG A 89 -23.23 16.13 19.73
N THR A 90 -24.49 15.94 19.32
CA THR A 90 -25.37 17.03 18.90
C THR A 90 -26.07 17.58 20.13
N THR A 91 -25.74 18.80 20.54
CA THR A 91 -26.50 19.52 21.57
C THR A 91 -27.71 20.16 20.90
N SER A 92 -28.88 19.56 21.03
CA SER A 92 -30.13 20.28 20.76
C SER A 92 -30.34 21.27 21.90
N ILE A 93 -30.18 22.57 21.63
CA ILE A 93 -30.69 23.61 22.51
C ILE A 93 -32.21 23.59 22.31
N GLY A 94 -32.95 23.15 23.33
CA GLY A 94 -34.42 23.14 23.31
C GLY A 94 -34.93 24.56 23.61
N TYR A 95 -35.87 25.03 22.79
CA TYR A 95 -36.68 26.22 23.04
C TYR A 95 -37.69 25.97 24.16
#